data_AF-A0A7N0UD18-F1
#
_entry.id   AF-A0A7N0UD18-F1
#
_cell.length_a   1.000
_cell.length_b   1.000
_cell.length_c   1.000
_cell.angle_alpha   90.00
_cell.angle_beta   90.00
_cell.angle_gamma   90.00
#
_symmetry.space_group_name_H-M   'P 1'
#
loop_
_entity.id
_entity.type
_entity.pdbx_description
1 polymer ?
#
loop_
_entity_poly.entity_id
_entity_poly.type
_entity_poly.pdbx_seq_one_letter_code
_entity_poly.pdbx_strand_id
1 'polypeptide(L)'
;MVGFEESGRRNEHPVASQSDPVVLEINRLQNQLKDKKRELGAAQSEIKALKATDAAKDRALEELENDVDKLDERLRVAENLLEQKNLEISRLVTEKKDALAAQCAAEATLRRVYASHKDSDSIRIESFIAPLEAENKIYRNEIAALQEDKKTLERLTKSKELALLEAEKILESALERALIVEEVQNENIDLRRQIEICLEENKILDKTNRQKVVEVEKLSQTVRELEEAILAAGSAANTIRDCQRQISEQNEEKRVLERELARARVAANRVAAVVANEWKDESERVMPVKQWLEERRLLQAEMQRLRDKLTVSERAAKAETQLKEKLQLRLKTLEDGLKRVVTPCASTKTDKPNQLLGLFSGKVVQRKRSSSQPRASRASPLQQPNGNDAGAGDLKRTSSFRTDASAQNLVMRNLWATRCKVADPDTPPKEAVEEKTVIQPSKSTEEVVSASADIEAKKGENQEAETNGNGRPDGEDMVSGFLYDRLQKEVINLRKLFEAKECELNSKDEEIKNLTRKVDALTKSIEVESRKIKREFFAKEKEAALSKSDENKSNRNLNLSKRSGNV
;
A
#
# COMPACT_ATOMS: atom_id res chain seq x y z
N MET A 1 31.54 26.85 -11.71
CA MET A 1 31.88 27.57 -12.95
C MET A 1 31.12 26.90 -14.10
N VAL A 2 30.62 27.69 -15.06
CA VAL A 2 29.74 27.35 -16.22
C VAL A 2 29.88 25.91 -16.77
N GLY A 3 28.82 25.18 -17.15
CA GLY A 3 27.38 25.49 -17.07
C GLY A 3 26.51 24.68 -18.07
N PHE A 4 25.20 24.99 -18.09
CA PHE A 4 24.15 24.62 -19.06
C PHE A 4 23.80 23.14 -19.32
N GLU A 5 22.55 22.81 -18.96
CA GLU A 5 21.74 21.78 -19.63
C GLU A 5 21.15 22.34 -20.94
N GLU A 6 20.86 21.48 -21.92
CA GLU A 6 19.81 21.77 -22.93
C GLU A 6 19.01 20.49 -23.24
N SER A 7 17.69 20.62 -23.38
CA SER A 7 16.77 19.48 -23.45
C SER A 7 16.24 19.21 -24.86
N GLY A 8 16.45 17.99 -25.35
CA GLY A 8 15.95 17.52 -26.65
C GLY A 8 14.99 16.33 -26.55
N ARG A 9 13.71 16.55 -26.24
CA ARG A 9 12.68 15.50 -26.41
C ARG A 9 12.27 15.37 -27.88
N ARG A 10 12.11 14.14 -28.36
CA ARG A 10 11.12 13.80 -29.38
C ARG A 10 10.63 12.36 -29.19
N ASN A 11 9.31 12.18 -29.20
CA ASN A 11 8.69 10.85 -29.09
C ASN A 11 8.60 10.23 -30.49
N GLU A 12 9.01 8.97 -30.64
CA GLU A 12 8.40 8.01 -31.59
C GLU A 12 8.32 6.63 -30.92
N HIS A 13 7.25 5.88 -31.17
CA HIS A 13 7.09 4.51 -30.65
C HIS A 13 7.73 3.49 -31.62
N PRO A 14 8.28 2.36 -31.12
CA PRO A 14 9.14 1.50 -31.91
C PRO A 14 8.36 0.66 -32.94
N VAL A 15 8.74 0.80 -34.21
CA VAL A 15 8.47 -0.22 -35.23
C VAL A 15 9.41 -1.41 -34.97
N ALA A 16 8.87 -2.63 -35.00
CA ALA A 16 9.61 -3.86 -34.72
C ALA A 16 10.52 -4.28 -35.89
N SER A 17 11.54 -3.48 -36.17
CA SER A 17 12.61 -3.83 -37.11
C SER A 17 13.44 -5.00 -36.57
N GLN A 18 13.60 -6.06 -37.36
CA GLN A 18 14.55 -7.12 -37.06
C GLN A 18 15.96 -6.53 -37.03
N SER A 19 16.57 -6.48 -35.85
CA SER A 19 17.90 -5.89 -35.67
C SER A 19 18.96 -6.69 -36.41
N ASP A 20 19.74 -6.00 -37.23
CA ASP A 20 20.91 -6.56 -37.94
C ASP A 20 21.82 -7.32 -36.94
N PRO A 21 22.18 -8.59 -37.20
CA PRO A 21 23.07 -9.36 -36.32
C PRO A 21 24.42 -8.68 -36.08
N VAL A 22 24.92 -7.88 -37.01
CA VAL A 22 26.14 -7.08 -36.82
C VAL A 22 25.91 -6.00 -35.75
N VAL A 23 24.75 -5.34 -35.77
CA VAL A 23 24.37 -4.34 -34.75
C VAL A 23 24.15 -5.00 -33.38
N LEU A 24 23.63 -6.22 -33.33
CA LEU A 24 23.50 -6.98 -32.08
C LEU A 24 24.87 -7.35 -31.50
N GLU A 25 25.81 -7.85 -32.31
CA GLU A 25 27.16 -8.18 -31.82
C GLU A 25 27.95 -6.92 -31.44
N ILE A 26 27.81 -5.80 -32.17
CA ILE A 26 28.38 -4.51 -31.78
C ILE A 26 27.84 -4.07 -30.40
N ASN A 27 26.54 -4.21 -30.14
CA ASN A 27 25.96 -3.87 -28.83
C ASN A 27 26.48 -4.81 -27.71
N ARG A 28 26.63 -6.11 -28.00
CA ARG A 28 27.22 -7.09 -27.09
C ARG A 28 28.68 -6.74 -26.75
N LEU A 29 29.51 -6.45 -27.74
CA LEU A 29 30.91 -6.05 -27.55
C LEU A 29 31.03 -4.70 -26.84
N GLN A 30 30.15 -3.73 -27.14
CA GLN A 30 30.10 -2.46 -26.40
C GLN A 30 29.71 -2.66 -24.93
N ASN A 31 28.80 -3.58 -24.62
CA ASN A 31 28.42 -3.88 -23.25
C ASN A 31 29.56 -4.61 -22.51
N GLN A 32 30.18 -5.62 -23.13
CA GLN A 32 31.40 -6.27 -22.60
C GLN A 32 32.53 -5.25 -22.35
N LEU A 33 32.71 -4.26 -23.23
CA LEU A 33 33.68 -3.18 -23.01
C LEU A 33 33.30 -2.26 -21.83
N LYS A 34 32.01 -2.01 -21.58
CA LYS A 34 31.54 -1.29 -20.38
C LYS A 34 31.73 -2.13 -19.11
N ASP A 35 31.49 -3.45 -19.19
CA ASP A 35 31.72 -4.40 -18.09
C ASP A 35 33.21 -4.46 -17.73
N LYS A 36 34.09 -4.68 -18.71
CA LYS A 36 35.55 -4.69 -18.50
C LYS A 36 36.11 -3.34 -18.04
N LYS A 37 35.49 -2.21 -18.40
CA LYS A 37 35.82 -0.89 -17.83
C LYS A 37 35.38 -0.75 -16.37
N ARG A 38 34.24 -1.35 -15.97
CA ARG A 38 33.81 -1.41 -14.56
C ARG A 38 34.72 -2.33 -13.74
N GLU A 39 35.06 -3.51 -14.25
CA GLU A 39 36.03 -4.42 -13.62
C GLU A 39 37.41 -3.76 -13.43
N LEU A 40 37.93 -3.07 -14.46
CA LEU A 40 39.19 -2.33 -14.37
C LEU A 40 39.13 -1.20 -13.33
N GLY A 41 37.98 -0.50 -13.23
CA GLY A 41 37.75 0.50 -12.19
C GLY A 41 37.74 -0.09 -10.78
N ALA A 42 37.10 -1.25 -10.60
CA ALA A 42 37.10 -1.99 -9.34
C ALA A 42 38.52 -2.42 -8.94
N ALA A 43 39.26 -3.09 -9.82
CA ALA A 43 40.64 -3.50 -9.60
C ALA A 43 41.58 -2.30 -9.32
N GLN A 44 41.37 -1.16 -9.97
CA GLN A 44 42.11 0.07 -9.66
C GLN A 44 41.77 0.66 -8.29
N SER A 45 40.55 0.48 -7.79
CA SER A 45 40.17 0.88 -6.43
C SER A 45 40.75 -0.08 -5.37
N GLU A 46 40.75 -1.38 -5.66
CA GLU A 46 41.36 -2.42 -4.83
C GLU A 46 42.88 -2.22 -4.71
N ILE A 47 43.59 -2.00 -5.83
CA ILE A 47 45.03 -1.69 -5.83
C ILE A 47 45.34 -0.40 -5.03
N LYS A 48 44.45 0.60 -5.03
CA LYS A 48 44.60 1.80 -4.19
C LYS A 48 44.38 1.50 -2.70
N ALA A 49 43.39 0.68 -2.37
CA ALA A 49 43.13 0.25 -1.00
C ALA A 49 44.30 -0.58 -0.45
N LEU A 50 44.77 -1.59 -1.20
CA LEU A 50 45.93 -2.41 -0.83
C LEU A 50 47.17 -1.55 -0.58
N LYS A 51 47.52 -0.63 -1.50
CA LYS A 51 48.64 0.30 -1.30
C LYS A 51 48.48 1.20 -0.06
N ALA A 52 47.25 1.60 0.29
CA ALA A 52 47.01 2.35 1.53
C ALA A 52 47.15 1.48 2.78
N THR A 53 46.83 0.18 2.71
CA THR A 53 47.10 -0.77 3.82
C THR A 53 48.57 -1.12 3.94
N ASP A 54 49.30 -1.28 2.84
CA ASP A 54 50.74 -1.57 2.86
C ASP A 54 51.50 -0.37 3.44
N ALA A 55 51.23 0.84 2.94
CA ALA A 55 51.74 2.09 3.52
C ALA A 55 51.22 2.41 4.95
N ALA A 56 50.39 1.54 5.55
CA ALA A 56 50.06 1.57 6.98
C ALA A 56 50.81 0.49 7.77
N LYS A 57 51.06 -0.69 7.18
CA LYS A 57 51.99 -1.70 7.73
C LYS A 57 53.41 -1.15 7.80
N ASP A 58 53.87 -0.48 6.76
CA ASP A 58 55.23 0.09 6.69
C ASP A 58 55.49 1.04 7.87
N ARG A 59 54.55 1.94 8.17
CA ARG A 59 54.61 2.84 9.34
C ARG A 59 54.55 2.09 10.68
N ALA A 60 53.74 1.04 10.79
CA ALA A 60 53.71 0.20 11.99
C ALA A 60 55.02 -0.60 12.19
N LEU A 61 55.70 -0.97 11.10
CA LEU A 61 57.04 -1.57 11.15
C LEU A 61 58.11 -0.55 11.54
N GLU A 62 58.07 0.67 10.99
CA GLU A 62 58.94 1.79 11.42
C GLU A 62 58.75 2.10 12.91
N GLU A 63 57.51 2.16 13.40
CA GLU A 63 57.20 2.39 14.83
C GLU A 63 57.75 1.25 15.73
N LEU A 64 57.62 -0.01 15.31
CA LEU A 64 58.16 -1.17 16.03
C LEU A 64 59.69 -1.22 16.00
N GLU A 65 60.33 -0.92 14.87
CA GLU A 65 61.79 -0.86 14.73
C GLU A 65 62.37 0.22 15.66
N ASN A 66 61.74 1.39 15.70
CA ASN A 66 62.07 2.45 16.65
C ASN A 66 61.90 2.03 18.12
N ASP A 67 60.98 1.12 18.46
CA ASP A 67 60.81 0.62 19.83
C ASP A 67 61.80 -0.51 20.18
N VAL A 68 62.21 -1.33 19.20
CA VAL A 68 63.32 -2.30 19.36
C VAL A 68 64.62 -1.56 19.66
N ASP A 69 64.99 -0.53 18.88
CA ASP A 69 66.20 0.28 19.12
C ASP A 69 66.24 0.88 20.55
N LYS A 70 65.09 1.34 21.06
CA LYS A 70 64.95 1.86 22.43
C LYS A 70 65.11 0.77 23.49
N LEU A 71 64.73 -0.48 23.20
CA LEU A 71 64.90 -1.61 24.11
C LEU A 71 66.34 -2.11 24.10
N ASP A 72 66.99 -2.19 22.94
CA ASP A 72 68.39 -2.61 22.80
C ASP A 72 69.36 -1.61 23.44
N GLU A 73 69.12 -0.29 23.35
CA GLU A 73 69.92 0.69 24.09
C GLU A 73 69.69 0.61 25.61
N ARG A 74 68.47 0.33 26.07
CA ARG A 74 68.19 0.07 27.50
C ARG A 74 68.89 -1.20 28.00
N LEU A 75 68.90 -2.26 27.19
CA LEU A 75 69.62 -3.51 27.48
C LEU A 75 71.11 -3.23 27.61
N ARG A 76 71.70 -2.57 26.62
CA ARG A 76 73.11 -2.16 26.57
C ARG A 76 73.51 -1.33 27.80
N VAL A 77 72.68 -0.37 28.23
CA VAL A 77 72.93 0.42 29.45
C VAL A 77 72.87 -0.45 30.71
N ALA A 78 71.94 -1.40 30.79
CA ALA A 78 71.84 -2.33 31.93
C ALA A 78 73.02 -3.32 31.99
N GLU A 79 73.47 -3.84 30.84
CA GLU A 79 74.65 -4.71 30.73
C GLU A 79 75.92 -4.00 31.21
N ASN A 80 76.19 -2.78 30.72
CA ASN A 80 77.31 -1.94 31.17
C ASN A 80 77.28 -1.70 32.69
N LEU A 81 76.10 -1.47 33.27
CA LEU A 81 75.94 -1.30 34.72
C LEU A 81 76.22 -2.58 35.50
N LEU A 82 75.82 -3.74 34.98
CA LEU A 82 76.11 -5.06 35.58
C LEU A 82 77.62 -5.38 35.51
N GLU A 83 78.29 -5.09 34.39
CA GLU A 83 79.75 -5.20 34.29
C GLU A 83 80.46 -4.30 35.30
N GLN A 84 80.05 -3.02 35.40
CA GLN A 84 80.59 -2.09 36.40
C GLN A 84 80.43 -2.63 37.83
N LYS A 85 79.26 -3.20 38.16
CA LYS A 85 79.00 -3.81 39.48
C LYS A 85 79.82 -5.06 39.74
N ASN A 86 80.06 -5.91 38.73
CA ASN A 86 80.94 -7.08 38.86
C ASN A 86 82.41 -6.67 39.11
N LEU A 87 82.88 -5.59 38.48
CA LEU A 87 84.21 -5.02 38.74
C LEU A 87 84.31 -4.41 40.15
N GLU A 88 83.25 -3.73 40.63
CA GLU A 88 83.17 -3.20 41.99
C GLU A 88 83.16 -4.32 43.05
N ILE A 89 82.36 -5.37 42.86
CA ILE A 89 82.36 -6.57 43.72
C ILE A 89 83.75 -7.20 43.78
N SER A 90 84.43 -7.33 42.64
CA SER A 90 85.78 -7.90 42.58
C SER A 90 86.78 -7.08 43.40
N ARG A 91 86.70 -5.75 43.33
CA ARG A 91 87.53 -4.82 44.13
C ARG A 91 87.24 -4.92 45.63
N LEU A 92 85.96 -4.93 46.01
CA LEU A 92 85.54 -5.10 47.41
C LEU A 92 85.97 -6.46 47.99
N VAL A 93 86.04 -7.51 47.17
CA VAL A 93 86.56 -8.82 47.55
C VAL A 93 88.08 -8.82 47.77
N THR A 94 88.86 -8.00 47.07
CA THR A 94 90.27 -7.79 47.39
C THR A 94 90.45 -6.94 48.65
N GLU A 95 89.78 -5.78 48.73
CA GLU A 95 89.86 -4.88 49.89
C GLU A 95 89.45 -5.57 51.20
N LYS A 96 88.43 -6.44 51.16
CA LYS A 96 88.02 -7.27 52.31
C LYS A 96 89.12 -8.23 52.79
N LYS A 97 89.90 -8.83 51.87
CA LYS A 97 91.00 -9.75 52.24
C LYS A 97 92.13 -8.97 52.93
N ASP A 98 92.46 -7.80 52.40
CA ASP A 98 93.52 -6.94 52.94
C ASP A 98 93.11 -6.36 54.31
N ALA A 99 91.85 -5.95 54.46
CA ALA A 99 91.27 -5.51 55.73
C ALA A 99 91.27 -6.62 56.80
N LEU A 100 90.96 -7.88 56.43
CA LEU A 100 91.04 -9.03 57.33
C LEU A 100 92.49 -9.34 57.74
N ALA A 101 93.45 -9.22 56.82
CA ALA A 101 94.87 -9.36 57.14
C ALA A 101 95.34 -8.26 58.13
N ALA A 102 94.92 -7.01 57.90
CA ALA A 102 95.18 -5.89 58.81
C ALA A 102 94.52 -6.08 60.19
N GLN A 103 93.29 -6.61 60.25
CA GLN A 103 92.59 -6.94 61.50
C GLN A 103 93.38 -7.97 62.32
N CYS A 104 93.84 -9.06 61.71
CA CYS A 104 94.66 -10.08 62.39
C CYS A 104 95.97 -9.48 62.95
N ALA A 105 96.62 -8.59 62.21
CA ALA A 105 97.84 -7.90 62.66
C ALA A 105 97.58 -6.92 63.82
N ALA A 106 96.47 -6.17 63.77
CA ALA A 106 96.05 -5.28 64.84
C ALA A 106 95.68 -6.05 66.12
N GLU A 107 94.93 -7.14 66.00
CA GLU A 107 94.53 -7.98 67.14
C GLU A 107 95.73 -8.67 67.82
N ALA A 108 96.70 -9.16 67.04
CA ALA A 108 97.98 -9.65 67.56
C ALA A 108 98.81 -8.56 68.26
N THR A 109 98.59 -7.28 67.92
CA THR A 109 99.23 -6.14 68.57
C THR A 109 98.51 -5.77 69.87
N LEU A 110 97.18 -5.75 69.88
CA LEU A 110 96.39 -5.58 71.11
C LEU A 110 96.67 -6.68 72.14
N ARG A 111 96.78 -7.96 71.73
CA ARG A 111 97.16 -9.06 72.63
C ARG A 111 98.51 -8.84 73.32
N ARG A 112 99.45 -8.13 72.69
CA ARG A 112 100.75 -7.75 73.29
C ARG A 112 100.61 -6.60 74.30
N VAL A 113 99.78 -5.58 74.00
CA VAL A 113 99.57 -4.42 74.89
C VAL A 113 98.71 -4.77 76.11
N TYR A 114 97.66 -5.57 75.96
CA TYR A 114 96.83 -6.00 77.10
C TYR A 114 97.58 -6.90 78.10
N ALA A 115 98.68 -7.52 77.68
CA ALA A 115 99.55 -8.29 78.57
C ALA A 115 100.43 -7.40 79.48
N SER A 116 100.59 -6.10 79.19
CA SER A 116 101.52 -5.20 79.90
C SER A 116 100.86 -4.18 80.83
N HIS A 117 99.53 -4.24 81.04
CA HIS A 117 98.77 -3.07 81.51
C HIS A 117 97.73 -3.33 82.62
N LYS A 118 97.86 -4.43 83.39
CA LYS A 118 96.74 -4.99 84.18
C LYS A 118 96.40 -4.36 85.53
N ASP A 119 97.32 -3.65 86.19
CA ASP A 119 97.29 -3.51 87.66
C ASP A 119 97.20 -2.06 88.21
N SER A 120 96.40 -1.18 87.59
CA SER A 120 96.13 0.20 88.09
C SER A 120 94.70 0.73 87.83
N ASP A 121 94.29 1.72 88.63
CA ASP A 121 93.27 2.77 88.36
C ASP A 121 91.76 2.45 88.35
N SER A 122 91.30 1.35 88.94
CA SER A 122 89.87 0.94 88.96
C SER A 122 88.88 1.76 89.83
N ILE A 123 89.25 2.94 90.36
CA ILE A 123 88.39 3.69 91.32
C ILE A 123 88.22 5.19 90.96
N ARG A 124 89.09 5.79 90.15
CA ARG A 124 88.91 7.19 89.71
C ARG A 124 87.88 7.33 88.58
N ILE A 125 87.54 6.22 87.91
CA ILE A 125 86.78 6.23 86.66
C ILE A 125 85.26 6.26 86.94
N GLU A 126 84.79 5.57 87.99
CA GLU A 126 83.39 5.54 88.45
C GLU A 126 82.69 6.92 88.51
N SER A 127 83.39 7.96 88.98
CA SER A 127 82.80 9.30 89.11
C SER A 127 82.54 10.00 87.77
N PHE A 128 83.23 9.58 86.70
CA PHE A 128 82.96 10.01 85.33
C PHE A 128 82.03 9.04 84.59
N ILE A 129 81.98 7.77 85.01
CA ILE A 129 81.07 6.75 84.46
C ILE A 129 79.61 7.05 84.84
N ALA A 130 79.31 7.31 86.11
CA ALA A 130 77.92 7.38 86.57
C ALA A 130 77.02 8.42 85.84
N PRO A 131 77.49 9.63 85.46
CA PRO A 131 76.72 10.54 84.61
C PRO A 131 76.46 9.98 83.19
N LEU A 132 77.47 9.35 82.58
CA LEU A 132 77.36 8.74 81.25
C LEU A 132 76.46 7.50 81.25
N GLU A 133 76.37 6.78 82.37
CA GLU A 133 75.39 5.70 82.59
C GLU A 133 73.97 6.22 82.69
N ALA A 134 73.76 7.35 83.39
CA ALA A 134 72.46 8.01 83.47
C ALA A 134 72.01 8.53 82.09
N GLU A 135 72.92 9.13 81.32
CA GLU A 135 72.66 9.56 79.93
C GLU A 135 72.37 8.36 79.02
N ASN A 136 73.15 7.28 79.12
CA ASN A 136 72.86 6.00 78.46
C ASN A 136 71.46 5.46 78.80
N LYS A 137 71.02 5.60 80.05
CA LYS A 137 69.68 5.17 80.49
C LYS A 137 68.58 6.04 79.87
N ILE A 138 68.81 7.34 79.69
CA ILE A 138 67.89 8.23 78.97
C ILE A 138 67.81 7.83 77.49
N TYR A 139 68.94 7.69 76.79
CA TYR A 139 68.94 7.26 75.39
C TYR A 139 68.33 5.87 75.18
N ARG A 140 68.49 4.92 76.12
CA ARG A 140 67.81 3.62 76.07
C ARG A 140 66.29 3.74 76.18
N ASN A 141 65.78 4.65 77.03
CA ASN A 141 64.35 4.93 77.14
C ASN A 141 63.81 5.63 75.88
N GLU A 142 64.56 6.57 75.31
CA GLU A 142 64.21 7.27 74.06
C GLU A 142 64.17 6.29 72.87
N ILE A 143 65.16 5.40 72.76
CA ILE A 143 65.17 4.30 71.77
C ILE A 143 63.95 3.40 71.95
N ALA A 144 63.51 3.11 73.18
CA ALA A 144 62.32 2.32 73.43
C ALA A 144 61.03 3.04 72.99
N ALA A 145 60.91 4.34 73.24
CA ALA A 145 59.80 5.17 72.76
C ALA A 145 59.75 5.24 71.22
N LEU A 146 60.89 5.52 70.57
CA LEU A 146 61.01 5.53 69.10
C LEU A 146 60.71 4.15 68.48
N GLN A 147 61.00 3.05 69.18
CA GLN A 147 60.58 1.71 68.77
C GLN A 147 59.08 1.45 68.93
N GLU A 148 58.39 2.14 69.83
CA GLU A 148 56.93 2.09 69.93
C GLU A 148 56.27 2.96 68.86
N ASP A 149 56.76 4.19 68.64
CA ASP A 149 56.31 5.07 67.55
C ASP A 149 56.51 4.44 66.16
N LYS A 150 57.65 3.75 65.95
CA LYS A 150 57.83 2.94 64.73
C LYS A 150 56.71 1.90 64.55
N LYS A 151 56.29 1.22 65.62
CA LYS A 151 55.20 0.23 65.59
C LYS A 151 53.82 0.88 65.44
N THR A 152 53.60 2.12 65.91
CA THR A 152 52.32 2.82 65.67
C THR A 152 52.24 3.29 64.21
N LEU A 153 53.34 3.81 63.65
CA LEU A 153 53.46 4.14 62.24
C LEU A 153 53.28 2.91 61.34
N GLU A 154 53.93 1.77 61.62
CA GLU A 154 53.75 0.53 60.85
C GLU A 154 52.29 0.03 60.83
N ARG A 155 51.56 0.18 61.95
CA ARG A 155 50.11 -0.14 62.01
C ARG A 155 49.27 0.86 61.21
N LEU A 156 49.60 2.15 61.29
CA LEU A 156 48.91 3.21 60.55
C LEU A 156 49.11 3.07 59.04
N THR A 157 50.31 2.73 58.59
CA THR A 157 50.60 2.45 57.17
C THR A 157 49.77 1.27 56.67
N LYS A 158 49.76 0.13 57.38
CA LYS A 158 48.93 -1.03 57.04
C LYS A 158 47.42 -0.72 57.01
N SER A 159 46.95 0.10 57.94
CA SER A 159 45.56 0.57 57.95
C SER A 159 45.22 1.44 56.74
N LYS A 160 46.17 2.26 56.24
CA LYS A 160 46.00 3.08 55.04
C LYS A 160 46.08 2.24 53.76
N GLU A 161 47.00 1.26 53.70
CA GLU A 161 47.11 0.30 52.60
C GLU A 161 45.79 -0.46 52.41
N LEU A 162 45.20 -0.97 53.51
CA LEU A 162 43.88 -1.63 53.47
C LEU A 162 42.76 -0.70 53.01
N ALA A 163 42.73 0.55 53.47
CA ALA A 163 41.72 1.53 53.05
C ALA A 163 41.86 1.95 51.57
N LEU A 164 43.09 1.96 51.03
CA LEU A 164 43.33 2.18 49.60
C LEU A 164 42.86 0.98 48.77
N LEU A 165 43.17 -0.25 49.18
CA LEU A 165 42.70 -1.48 48.52
C LEU A 165 41.17 -1.63 48.55
N GLU A 166 40.48 -1.05 49.55
CA GLU A 166 39.01 -0.98 49.59
C GLU A 166 38.48 0.11 48.63
N ALA A 167 39.12 1.28 48.58
CA ALA A 167 38.76 2.35 47.65
C ALA A 167 38.98 1.95 46.18
N GLU A 168 40.05 1.20 45.88
CA GLU A 168 40.33 0.65 44.55
C GLU A 168 39.20 -0.29 44.09
N LYS A 169 38.77 -1.25 44.92
CA LYS A 169 37.63 -2.15 44.60
C LYS A 169 36.32 -1.40 44.38
N ILE A 170 36.07 -0.33 45.15
CA ILE A 170 34.90 0.53 44.98
C ILE A 170 34.96 1.26 43.62
N LEU A 171 36.15 1.67 43.19
CA LEU A 171 36.40 2.34 41.92
C LEU A 171 36.32 1.37 40.73
N GLU A 172 36.92 0.19 40.82
CA GLU A 172 36.79 -0.90 39.83
C GLU A 172 35.31 -1.22 39.60
N SER A 173 34.56 -1.48 40.68
CA SER A 173 33.14 -1.77 40.59
C SER A 173 32.30 -0.58 40.09
N ALA A 174 32.79 0.65 40.23
CA ALA A 174 32.15 1.84 39.64
C ALA A 174 32.43 1.95 38.13
N LEU A 175 33.62 1.55 37.67
CA LEU A 175 33.96 1.47 36.24
C LEU A 175 33.16 0.37 35.54
N GLU A 176 33.02 -0.82 36.15
CA GLU A 176 32.15 -1.89 35.65
C GLU A 176 30.70 -1.39 35.44
N ARG A 177 30.13 -0.71 36.43
CA ARG A 177 28.80 -0.11 36.32
C ARG A 177 28.72 0.98 35.25
N ALA A 178 29.79 1.76 35.03
CA ALA A 178 29.82 2.79 33.99
C ALA A 178 29.82 2.16 32.58
N LEU A 179 30.60 1.10 32.36
CA LEU A 179 30.64 0.36 31.10
C LEU A 179 29.28 -0.28 30.76
N ILE A 180 28.61 -0.92 31.73
CA ILE A 180 27.26 -1.48 31.55
C ILE A 180 26.24 -0.38 31.20
N VAL A 181 26.37 0.81 31.80
CA VAL A 181 25.50 1.95 31.48
C VAL A 181 25.77 2.50 30.06
N GLU A 182 27.02 2.47 29.58
CA GLU A 182 27.37 2.84 28.20
C GLU A 182 26.83 1.82 27.19
N GLU A 183 26.97 0.51 27.46
CA GLU A 183 26.42 -0.57 26.64
C GLU A 183 24.90 -0.45 26.50
N VAL A 184 24.17 -0.31 27.62
CA VAL A 184 22.72 -0.12 27.63
C VAL A 184 22.30 1.21 26.96
N GLN A 185 23.12 2.27 27.02
CA GLN A 185 22.86 3.50 26.26
C GLN A 185 22.97 3.29 24.75
N ASN A 186 23.98 2.53 24.29
CA ASN A 186 24.14 2.19 22.88
C ASN A 186 22.98 1.32 22.38
N GLU A 187 22.56 0.29 23.13
CA GLU A 187 21.34 -0.48 22.84
C GLU A 187 20.10 0.43 22.76
N ASN A 188 19.97 1.39 23.67
CA ASN A 188 18.83 2.32 23.69
C ASN A 188 18.81 3.25 22.47
N ILE A 189 19.98 3.61 21.93
CA ILE A 189 20.11 4.38 20.69
C ILE A 189 19.70 3.54 19.47
N ASP A 190 20.13 2.28 19.39
CA ASP A 190 19.76 1.40 18.27
C ASP A 190 18.30 0.96 18.30
N LEU A 191 17.71 0.73 19.48
CA LEU A 191 16.27 0.53 19.62
C LEU A 191 15.46 1.76 19.17
N ARG A 192 15.94 2.98 19.43
CA ARG A 192 15.31 4.22 18.91
C ARG A 192 15.38 4.30 17.39
N ARG A 193 16.52 3.95 16.79
CA ARG A 193 16.68 3.86 15.32
C ARG A 193 15.72 2.83 14.71
N GLN A 194 15.58 1.66 15.33
CA GLN A 194 14.61 0.63 14.90
C GLN A 194 13.16 1.14 14.98
N ILE A 195 12.79 1.82 16.06
CA ILE A 195 11.46 2.45 16.20
C ILE A 195 11.22 3.50 15.11
N GLU A 196 12.21 4.35 14.81
CA GLU A 196 12.12 5.35 13.74
C GLU A 196 11.95 4.72 12.35
N ILE A 197 12.70 3.65 12.06
CA ILE A 197 12.56 2.86 10.81
C ILE A 197 11.14 2.28 10.73
N CYS A 198 10.67 1.57 11.76
CA CYS A 198 9.33 0.98 11.75
C CYS A 198 8.21 2.02 11.66
N LEU A 199 8.42 3.26 12.14
CA LEU A 199 7.46 4.35 11.97
C LEU A 199 7.40 4.85 10.51
N GLU A 200 8.53 5.00 9.81
CA GLU A 200 8.50 5.37 8.39
C GLU A 200 8.01 4.21 7.50
N GLU A 201 8.36 2.96 7.82
CA GLU A 201 7.82 1.76 7.16
C GLU A 201 6.29 1.71 7.26
N ASN A 202 5.73 1.87 8.46
CA ASN A 202 4.29 1.98 8.65
C ASN A 202 3.71 3.14 7.83
N LYS A 203 4.34 4.32 7.85
CA LYS A 203 3.94 5.50 7.06
C LYS A 203 4.06 5.29 5.54
N ILE A 204 4.88 4.36 5.05
CA ILE A 204 4.94 3.94 3.64
C ILE A 204 3.82 2.93 3.34
N LEU A 205 3.64 1.90 4.17
CA LEU A 205 2.54 0.93 4.06
C LEU A 205 1.18 1.64 4.05
N ASP A 206 1.00 2.64 4.91
CA ASP A 206 -0.23 3.41 5.08
C ASP A 206 -0.51 4.36 3.89
N LYS A 207 0.53 4.83 3.17
CA LYS A 207 0.36 5.51 1.86
C LYS A 207 -0.08 4.50 0.79
N THR A 208 0.59 3.35 0.71
CA THR A 208 0.28 2.27 -0.25
C THR A 208 -1.11 1.69 -0.04
N ASN A 209 -1.56 1.57 1.21
CA ASN A 209 -2.91 1.09 1.54
C ASN A 209 -3.98 2.07 1.06
N ARG A 210 -3.80 3.39 1.29
CA ARG A 210 -4.71 4.43 0.75
C ARG A 210 -4.78 4.41 -0.77
N GLN A 211 -3.66 4.17 -1.46
CA GLN A 211 -3.64 4.01 -2.92
C GLN A 211 -4.47 2.80 -3.37
N LYS A 212 -4.28 1.63 -2.72
CA LYS A 212 -5.05 0.41 -3.00
C LYS A 212 -6.54 0.57 -2.73
N VAL A 213 -6.93 1.28 -1.66
CA VAL A 213 -8.34 1.60 -1.38
C VAL A 213 -8.93 2.43 -2.53
N VAL A 214 -8.24 3.48 -2.99
CA VAL A 214 -8.69 4.30 -4.14
C VAL A 214 -8.74 3.51 -5.46
N GLU A 215 -7.90 2.48 -5.63
CA GLU A 215 -8.00 1.54 -6.77
C GLU A 215 -9.21 0.61 -6.65
N VAL A 216 -9.48 0.07 -5.47
CA VAL A 216 -10.68 -0.75 -5.19
C VAL A 216 -11.95 0.08 -5.37
N GLU A 217 -12.00 1.33 -4.89
CA GLU A 217 -13.13 2.24 -5.09
C GLU A 217 -13.45 2.48 -6.58
N LYS A 218 -12.41 2.67 -7.41
CA LYS A 218 -12.57 2.79 -8.88
C LYS A 218 -13.11 1.50 -9.49
N LEU A 219 -12.59 0.34 -9.09
CA LEU A 219 -13.09 -0.95 -9.58
C LEU A 219 -14.57 -1.14 -9.15
N SER A 220 -14.91 -0.84 -7.90
CA SER A 220 -16.30 -0.86 -7.40
C SER A 220 -17.23 0.17 -8.06
N GLN A 221 -16.70 1.24 -8.64
CA GLN A 221 -17.46 2.15 -9.51
C GLN A 221 -17.70 1.51 -10.89
N THR A 222 -16.66 0.96 -11.54
CA THR A 222 -16.83 0.27 -12.84
C THR A 222 -17.72 -0.97 -12.77
N VAL A 223 -17.75 -1.69 -11.64
CA VAL A 223 -18.68 -2.81 -11.43
C VAL A 223 -20.13 -2.32 -11.42
N ARG A 224 -20.45 -1.24 -10.69
CA ARG A 224 -21.80 -0.66 -10.67
C ARG A 224 -22.23 -0.13 -12.03
N GLU A 225 -21.33 0.50 -12.78
CA GLU A 225 -21.60 0.94 -14.17
C GLU A 225 -21.90 -0.25 -15.10
N LEU A 226 -21.22 -1.38 -14.92
CA LEU A 226 -21.51 -2.62 -15.66
C LEU A 226 -22.82 -3.28 -15.21
N GLU A 227 -23.15 -3.25 -13.92
CA GLU A 227 -24.44 -3.74 -13.40
C GLU A 227 -25.61 -2.92 -13.95
N GLU A 228 -25.51 -1.59 -13.97
CA GLU A 228 -26.49 -0.68 -14.59
C GLU A 228 -26.62 -0.95 -16.10
N ALA A 229 -25.50 -1.14 -16.81
CA ALA A 229 -25.50 -1.49 -18.22
C ALA A 229 -26.14 -2.87 -18.50
N ILE A 230 -25.94 -3.86 -17.62
CA ILE A 230 -26.58 -5.18 -17.71
C ILE A 230 -28.10 -5.08 -17.46
N LEU A 231 -28.54 -4.27 -16.50
CA LEU A 231 -29.96 -4.01 -16.25
C LEU A 231 -30.63 -3.30 -17.44
N ALA A 232 -29.95 -2.32 -18.03
CA ALA A 232 -30.41 -1.64 -19.25
C ALA A 232 -30.45 -2.58 -20.47
N ALA A 233 -29.44 -3.44 -20.65
CA ALA A 233 -29.44 -4.47 -21.68
C ALA A 233 -30.55 -5.51 -21.46
N GLY A 234 -30.86 -5.84 -20.21
CA GLY A 234 -31.97 -6.72 -19.83
C GLY A 234 -33.34 -6.16 -20.19
N SER A 235 -33.57 -4.85 -19.97
CA SER A 235 -34.82 -4.19 -20.36
C SER A 235 -34.96 -4.09 -21.89
N ALA A 236 -33.89 -3.76 -22.61
CA ALA A 236 -33.86 -3.79 -24.08
C ALA A 236 -34.09 -5.21 -24.64
N ALA A 237 -33.54 -6.25 -24.00
CA ALA A 237 -33.80 -7.64 -24.38
C ALA A 237 -35.27 -8.05 -24.16
N ASN A 238 -35.97 -7.46 -23.18
CA ASN A 238 -37.41 -7.67 -23.00
C ASN A 238 -38.23 -6.99 -24.11
N THR A 239 -37.97 -5.73 -24.44
CA THR A 239 -38.69 -5.06 -25.53
C THR A 239 -38.48 -5.74 -26.88
N ILE A 240 -37.28 -6.29 -27.14
CA ILE A 240 -37.01 -7.11 -28.32
C ILE A 240 -37.86 -8.39 -28.33
N ARG A 241 -38.01 -9.09 -27.19
CA ARG A 241 -38.88 -10.28 -27.06
C ARG A 241 -40.35 -9.94 -27.29
N ASP A 242 -40.82 -8.79 -26.79
CA ASP A 242 -42.21 -8.35 -26.97
C ASP A 242 -42.51 -7.93 -28.41
N CYS A 243 -41.59 -7.22 -29.06
CA CYS A 243 -41.67 -6.97 -30.51
C CYS A 243 -41.65 -8.28 -31.32
N GLN A 244 -40.86 -9.29 -30.92
CA GLN A 244 -40.87 -10.61 -31.55
C GLN A 244 -42.20 -11.36 -31.37
N ARG A 245 -42.86 -11.24 -30.21
CA ARG A 245 -44.22 -11.77 -29.97
C ARG A 245 -45.23 -11.12 -30.92
N GLN A 246 -45.28 -9.79 -30.94
CA GLN A 246 -46.17 -9.02 -31.84
C GLN A 246 -45.95 -9.35 -33.31
N ILE A 247 -44.69 -9.49 -33.75
CA ILE A 247 -44.36 -9.93 -35.11
C ILE A 247 -44.86 -11.36 -35.37
N SER A 248 -44.78 -12.26 -34.39
CA SER A 248 -45.30 -13.63 -34.54
C SER A 248 -46.83 -13.69 -34.62
N GLU A 249 -47.53 -12.87 -33.83
CA GLU A 249 -48.99 -12.71 -33.83
C GLU A 249 -49.47 -12.15 -35.18
N GLN A 250 -48.92 -11.01 -35.62
CA GLN A 250 -49.21 -10.41 -36.92
C GLN A 250 -48.89 -11.34 -38.10
N ASN A 251 -47.89 -12.23 -37.99
CA ASN A 251 -47.62 -13.22 -39.03
C ASN A 251 -48.67 -14.33 -39.09
N GLU A 252 -49.29 -14.74 -37.97
CA GLU A 252 -50.39 -15.71 -38.02
C GLU A 252 -51.72 -15.04 -38.44
N GLU A 253 -51.99 -13.81 -37.99
CA GLU A 253 -53.09 -12.99 -38.51
C GLU A 253 -52.98 -12.83 -40.03
N LYS A 254 -51.79 -12.48 -40.53
CA LYS A 254 -51.50 -12.41 -41.97
C LYS A 254 -51.79 -13.74 -42.67
N ARG A 255 -51.37 -14.88 -42.10
CA ARG A 255 -51.70 -16.20 -42.68
C ARG A 255 -53.20 -16.49 -42.67
N VAL A 256 -53.94 -16.08 -41.64
CA VAL A 256 -55.42 -16.19 -41.61
C VAL A 256 -56.02 -15.35 -42.73
N LEU A 257 -55.63 -14.08 -42.85
CA LEU A 257 -56.09 -13.18 -43.91
C LEU A 257 -55.68 -13.66 -45.31
N GLU A 258 -54.51 -14.26 -45.50
CA GLU A 258 -54.09 -14.88 -46.77
C GLU A 258 -54.97 -16.09 -47.14
N ARG A 259 -55.29 -16.96 -46.16
CA ARG A 259 -56.24 -18.07 -46.34
C ARG A 259 -57.63 -17.56 -46.68
N GLU A 260 -58.09 -16.49 -46.04
CA GLU A 260 -59.41 -15.88 -46.28
C GLU A 260 -59.51 -15.17 -47.61
N LEU A 261 -58.47 -14.41 -47.99
CA LEU A 261 -58.35 -13.79 -49.29
C LEU A 261 -58.28 -14.84 -50.41
N ALA A 262 -57.68 -16.01 -50.17
CA ALA A 262 -57.75 -17.16 -51.08
C ALA A 262 -59.17 -17.73 -51.20
N ARG A 263 -59.90 -17.92 -50.09
CA ARG A 263 -61.33 -18.32 -50.09
C ARG A 263 -62.18 -17.30 -50.86
N ALA A 264 -61.98 -16.01 -50.60
CA ALA A 264 -62.70 -14.90 -51.25
C ALA A 264 -62.41 -14.83 -52.75
N ARG A 265 -61.16 -15.02 -53.18
CA ARG A 265 -60.80 -15.17 -54.61
C ARG A 265 -61.50 -16.36 -55.27
N VAL A 266 -61.57 -17.51 -54.61
CA VAL A 266 -62.31 -18.69 -55.12
C VAL A 266 -63.81 -18.39 -55.21
N ALA A 267 -64.40 -17.72 -54.23
CA ALA A 267 -65.81 -17.32 -54.26
C ALA A 267 -66.09 -16.30 -55.38
N ALA A 268 -65.25 -15.27 -55.52
CA ALA A 268 -65.36 -14.27 -56.58
C ALA A 268 -65.19 -14.89 -57.98
N ASN A 269 -64.24 -15.81 -58.16
CA ASN A 269 -64.06 -16.55 -59.41
C ASN A 269 -65.27 -17.45 -59.72
N ARG A 270 -65.91 -18.06 -58.72
CA ARG A 270 -67.16 -18.81 -58.91
C ARG A 270 -68.30 -17.90 -59.35
N VAL A 271 -68.49 -16.75 -58.69
CA VAL A 271 -69.51 -15.76 -59.07
C VAL A 271 -69.24 -15.22 -60.48
N ALA A 272 -68.00 -14.88 -60.81
CA ALA A 272 -67.62 -14.44 -62.15
C ALA A 272 -67.88 -15.51 -63.22
N ALA A 273 -67.67 -16.80 -62.91
CA ALA A 273 -67.99 -17.90 -63.81
C ALA A 273 -69.51 -18.13 -63.95
N VAL A 274 -70.31 -17.95 -62.89
CA VAL A 274 -71.78 -17.99 -62.97
C VAL A 274 -72.29 -16.84 -63.83
N VAL A 275 -71.88 -15.60 -63.56
CA VAL A 275 -72.24 -14.44 -64.37
C VAL A 275 -71.79 -14.62 -65.83
N ALA A 276 -70.57 -15.10 -66.09
CA ALA A 276 -70.11 -15.39 -67.45
C ALA A 276 -70.89 -16.51 -68.16
N ASN A 277 -71.65 -17.34 -67.43
CA ASN A 277 -72.63 -18.26 -68.01
C ASN A 277 -74.00 -17.61 -68.25
N GLU A 278 -74.41 -16.64 -67.42
CA GLU A 278 -75.63 -15.83 -67.63
C GLU A 278 -75.52 -14.92 -68.88
N TRP A 279 -74.31 -14.49 -69.24
CA TRP A 279 -74.03 -13.75 -70.48
C TRP A 279 -73.83 -14.65 -71.72
N LYS A 280 -74.31 -15.90 -71.69
CA LYS A 280 -74.37 -16.79 -72.86
C LYS A 280 -75.72 -16.72 -73.55
N ASP A 281 -75.70 -16.58 -74.87
CA ASP A 281 -76.89 -16.67 -75.70
C ASP A 281 -77.41 -18.13 -75.78
N GLU A 282 -78.59 -18.33 -76.39
CA GLU A 282 -79.27 -19.64 -76.56
C GLU A 282 -78.43 -20.74 -77.26
N SER A 283 -77.22 -20.41 -77.75
CA SER A 283 -76.25 -21.32 -78.38
C SER A 283 -74.98 -21.54 -77.54
N GLU A 284 -75.04 -21.29 -76.24
CA GLU A 284 -73.96 -21.39 -75.23
C GLU A 284 -72.75 -20.46 -75.44
N ARG A 285 -72.83 -19.54 -76.41
CA ARG A 285 -71.76 -18.60 -76.74
C ARG A 285 -71.93 -17.31 -75.95
N VAL A 286 -70.85 -16.84 -75.32
CA VAL A 286 -70.82 -15.52 -74.69
C VAL A 286 -70.82 -14.46 -75.78
N MET A 287 -71.76 -13.52 -75.73
CA MET A 287 -71.87 -12.46 -76.73
C MET A 287 -70.54 -11.68 -76.83
N PRO A 288 -69.86 -11.67 -77.99
CA PRO A 288 -68.59 -10.95 -78.16
C PRO A 288 -68.73 -9.46 -77.85
N VAL A 289 -67.83 -8.93 -77.00
CA VAL A 289 -67.82 -7.52 -76.58
C VAL A 289 -67.90 -6.54 -77.77
N LYS A 290 -67.31 -6.90 -78.90
CA LYS A 290 -67.41 -6.13 -80.15
C LYS A 290 -68.86 -6.04 -80.67
N GLN A 291 -69.58 -7.16 -80.72
CA GLN A 291 -70.98 -7.20 -81.18
C GLN A 291 -71.89 -6.45 -80.21
N TRP A 292 -71.72 -6.62 -78.90
CA TRP A 292 -72.46 -5.84 -77.90
C TRP A 292 -72.24 -4.33 -78.03
N LEU A 293 -71.02 -3.87 -78.31
CA LEU A 293 -70.72 -2.47 -78.58
C LEU A 293 -71.33 -1.97 -79.90
N GLU A 294 -71.41 -2.83 -80.92
CA GLU A 294 -72.04 -2.53 -82.22
C GLU A 294 -73.58 -2.44 -82.09
N GLU A 295 -74.22 -3.37 -81.37
CA GLU A 295 -75.66 -3.32 -81.06
C GLU A 295 -76.02 -2.11 -80.18
N ARG A 296 -75.25 -1.85 -79.12
CA ARG A 296 -75.43 -0.66 -78.28
C ARG A 296 -75.32 0.63 -79.10
N ARG A 297 -74.43 0.68 -80.09
CA ARG A 297 -74.27 1.80 -81.02
C ARG A 297 -75.45 1.92 -81.99
N LEU A 298 -75.99 0.80 -82.48
CA LEU A 298 -77.19 0.78 -83.33
C LEU A 298 -78.42 1.28 -82.55
N LEU A 299 -78.67 0.74 -81.35
CA LEU A 299 -79.76 1.18 -80.47
C LEU A 299 -79.65 2.67 -80.10
N GLN A 300 -78.44 3.18 -79.87
CA GLN A 300 -78.21 4.60 -79.59
C GLN A 300 -78.46 5.49 -80.83
N ALA A 301 -78.14 5.02 -82.04
CA ALA A 301 -78.45 5.70 -83.29
C ALA A 301 -79.96 5.67 -83.61
N GLU A 302 -80.64 4.55 -83.37
CA GLU A 302 -82.09 4.42 -83.48
C GLU A 302 -82.83 5.35 -82.52
N MET A 303 -82.41 5.38 -81.25
CA MET A 303 -82.89 6.35 -80.25
C MET A 303 -82.75 7.79 -80.73
N GLN A 304 -81.63 8.13 -81.40
CA GLN A 304 -81.48 9.47 -81.96
C GLN A 304 -82.40 9.71 -83.15
N ARG A 305 -82.52 8.75 -84.08
CA ARG A 305 -83.46 8.81 -85.21
C ARG A 305 -84.91 8.99 -84.75
N LEU A 306 -85.30 8.37 -83.63
CA LEU A 306 -86.63 8.51 -83.02
C LEU A 306 -86.84 9.91 -82.43
N ARG A 307 -85.84 10.50 -81.77
CA ARG A 307 -85.88 11.92 -81.34
C ARG A 307 -85.99 12.86 -82.53
N ASP A 308 -85.18 12.65 -83.57
CA ASP A 308 -85.18 13.51 -84.76
C ASP A 308 -86.55 13.47 -85.45
N LYS A 309 -87.15 12.28 -85.61
CA LYS A 309 -88.54 12.09 -86.07
C LYS A 309 -89.54 12.84 -85.18
N LEU A 310 -89.45 12.72 -83.86
CA LEU A 310 -90.35 13.43 -82.94
C LEU A 310 -90.32 14.94 -83.16
N THR A 311 -89.14 15.55 -83.29
CA THR A 311 -89.05 17.00 -83.59
C THR A 311 -89.61 17.39 -84.96
N VAL A 312 -89.66 16.47 -85.92
CA VAL A 312 -90.31 16.70 -87.23
C VAL A 312 -91.82 16.64 -87.08
N SER A 313 -92.36 15.63 -86.37
CA SER A 313 -93.79 15.54 -86.05
C SER A 313 -94.29 16.73 -85.23
N GLU A 314 -93.52 17.22 -84.25
CA GLU A 314 -93.84 18.45 -83.53
C GLU A 314 -93.91 19.69 -84.44
N ARG A 315 -93.02 19.78 -85.43
CA ARG A 315 -93.01 20.89 -86.41
C ARG A 315 -94.16 20.77 -87.40
N ALA A 316 -94.54 19.56 -87.81
CA ALA A 316 -95.72 19.30 -88.63
C ALA A 316 -97.01 19.69 -87.88
N ALA A 317 -97.19 19.22 -86.65
CA ALA A 317 -98.33 19.58 -85.82
C ALA A 317 -98.45 21.10 -85.59
N LYS A 318 -97.32 21.80 -85.37
CA LYS A 318 -97.29 23.28 -85.25
C LYS A 318 -97.62 24.00 -86.57
N ALA A 319 -97.39 23.38 -87.73
CA ALA A 319 -97.82 23.91 -89.02
C ALA A 319 -99.32 23.62 -89.28
N GLU A 320 -99.80 22.44 -88.89
CA GLU A 320 -101.22 22.06 -88.97
C GLU A 320 -102.11 22.93 -88.09
N THR A 321 -101.69 23.28 -86.87
CA THR A 321 -102.44 24.22 -86.01
C THR A 321 -102.52 25.61 -86.63
N GLN A 322 -101.41 26.15 -87.16
CA GLN A 322 -101.42 27.43 -87.89
C GLN A 322 -102.29 27.39 -89.17
N LEU A 323 -102.39 26.24 -89.82
CA LEU A 323 -103.23 26.07 -91.01
C LEU A 323 -104.72 25.96 -90.61
N LYS A 324 -105.03 25.26 -89.52
CA LYS A 324 -106.35 25.19 -88.90
C LYS A 324 -106.84 26.57 -88.45
N GLU A 325 -105.99 27.37 -87.81
CA GLU A 325 -106.27 28.78 -87.47
C GLU A 325 -106.62 29.61 -88.72
N LYS A 326 -105.81 29.53 -89.79
CA LYS A 326 -106.08 30.23 -91.06
C LYS A 326 -107.41 29.80 -91.71
N LEU A 327 -107.78 28.52 -91.62
CA LEU A 327 -109.08 28.04 -92.11
C LEU A 327 -110.24 28.53 -91.24
N GLN A 328 -110.11 28.50 -89.91
CA GLN A 328 -111.12 29.03 -88.99
C GLN A 328 -111.36 30.54 -89.18
N LEU A 329 -110.31 31.32 -89.45
CA LEU A 329 -110.42 32.75 -89.75
C LEU A 329 -111.17 33.00 -91.07
N ARG A 330 -110.89 32.23 -92.13
CA ARG A 330 -111.62 32.33 -93.42
C ARG A 330 -113.10 31.97 -93.28
N LEU A 331 -113.42 30.94 -92.51
CA LEU A 331 -114.80 30.48 -92.30
C LEU A 331 -115.62 31.57 -91.62
N LYS A 332 -115.07 32.21 -90.57
CA LYS A 332 -115.65 33.38 -89.92
C LYS A 332 -115.92 34.56 -90.85
N THR A 333 -115.01 34.87 -91.78
CA THR A 333 -115.24 35.96 -92.76
C THR A 333 -116.43 35.66 -93.69
N LEU A 334 -116.66 34.40 -94.04
CA LEU A 334 -117.82 34.00 -94.85
C LEU A 334 -119.14 34.07 -94.06
N GLU A 335 -119.12 33.65 -92.78
CA GLU A 335 -120.28 33.70 -91.88
C GLU A 335 -120.80 35.14 -91.65
N ASP A 336 -119.93 36.15 -91.71
CA ASP A 336 -120.32 37.55 -91.60
C ASP A 336 -120.87 38.14 -92.91
N GLY A 337 -120.37 37.67 -94.06
CA GLY A 337 -120.75 38.19 -95.38
C GLY A 337 -122.21 37.95 -95.74
N LEU A 338 -122.81 36.86 -95.25
CA LEU A 338 -124.17 36.45 -95.58
C LEU A 338 -125.27 37.27 -94.86
N LYS A 339 -124.92 38.09 -93.86
CA LYS A 339 -125.86 38.68 -92.88
C LYS A 339 -126.38 40.10 -93.19
N ARG A 340 -126.26 40.63 -94.43
CA ARG A 340 -126.45 42.09 -94.69
C ARG A 340 -127.33 42.54 -95.86
N VAL A 341 -128.10 41.67 -96.51
CA VAL A 341 -128.92 41.98 -97.72
C VAL A 341 -130.20 41.13 -97.68
N VAL A 342 -131.46 41.61 -97.55
CA VAL A 342 -132.06 42.96 -97.36
C VAL A 342 -133.21 42.89 -96.32
N THR A 343 -133.55 44.02 -95.69
CA THR A 343 -134.62 44.25 -94.69
C THR A 343 -136.02 44.47 -95.33
N PRO A 344 -137.19 44.21 -94.68
CA PRO A 344 -137.49 43.45 -93.44
C PRO A 344 -138.53 42.29 -93.56
N CYS A 345 -138.58 41.48 -92.48
CA CYS A 345 -139.69 40.68 -91.91
C CYS A 345 -139.47 39.15 -91.87
N ALA A 346 -139.55 38.46 -90.72
CA ALA A 346 -139.61 38.93 -89.32
C ALA A 346 -139.19 37.82 -88.31
N SER A 347 -138.46 38.19 -87.25
CA SER A 347 -138.02 37.33 -86.10
C SER A 347 -137.05 36.17 -86.45
N THR A 348 -136.22 35.58 -85.56
CA THR A 348 -136.08 35.65 -84.08
C THR A 348 -134.65 36.08 -83.61
N LYS A 349 -134.08 35.50 -82.51
CA LYS A 349 -133.04 36.11 -81.63
C LYS A 349 -131.60 35.53 -81.73
N THR A 350 -130.68 36.17 -80.97
CA THR A 350 -129.37 35.75 -80.38
C THR A 350 -128.03 35.86 -81.17
N ASP A 351 -127.31 36.95 -80.88
CA ASP A 351 -125.95 37.05 -80.26
C ASP A 351 -124.63 36.50 -80.86
N LYS A 352 -123.61 37.38 -80.81
CA LYS A 352 -122.13 37.19 -80.93
C LYS A 352 -121.60 36.83 -82.35
N PRO A 353 -120.26 36.78 -82.58
CA PRO A 353 -119.33 37.93 -82.60
C PRO A 353 -118.35 37.87 -83.80
N ASN A 354 -117.49 38.89 -84.09
CA ASN A 354 -116.33 38.62 -84.98
C ASN A 354 -115.17 39.66 -85.11
N GLN A 355 -114.07 39.17 -85.74
CA GLN A 355 -112.97 39.85 -86.48
C GLN A 355 -111.94 40.76 -85.75
N LEU A 356 -110.72 41.04 -86.28
CA LEU A 356 -109.66 40.22 -86.95
C LEU A 356 -108.35 41.05 -87.15
N LEU A 357 -107.26 40.38 -87.60
CA LEU A 357 -105.94 40.88 -88.11
C LEU A 357 -104.90 41.37 -87.07
N GLY A 358 -103.58 41.14 -87.26
CA GLY A 358 -102.92 40.23 -88.22
C GLY A 358 -101.38 40.39 -88.38
N LEU A 359 -100.68 39.26 -88.62
CA LEU A 359 -99.40 39.04 -89.38
C LEU A 359 -98.13 39.84 -88.95
N PHE A 360 -97.00 39.23 -88.53
CA PHE A 360 -96.01 38.42 -89.28
C PHE A 360 -95.33 39.13 -90.48
N SER A 361 -94.05 38.94 -90.84
CA SER A 361 -92.83 38.37 -90.19
C SER A 361 -91.63 38.43 -91.18
N GLY A 362 -90.40 38.68 -90.71
CA GLY A 362 -89.14 38.44 -91.45
C GLY A 362 -88.04 38.00 -90.47
N LYS A 363 -87.39 36.83 -90.60
CA LYS A 363 -86.34 36.43 -91.57
C LYS A 363 -85.04 37.26 -91.47
N VAL A 364 -83.83 36.68 -91.45
CA VAL A 364 -83.33 35.31 -91.15
C VAL A 364 -81.78 35.40 -90.97
N VAL A 365 -81.03 34.29 -90.89
CA VAL A 365 -79.53 34.22 -90.77
C VAL A 365 -79.02 34.55 -89.35
N GLN A 366 -78.47 33.66 -88.51
CA GLN A 366 -77.45 32.57 -88.58
C GLN A 366 -76.05 32.99 -88.08
N ARG A 367 -75.48 32.12 -87.22
CA ARG A 367 -74.05 31.88 -86.93
C ARG A 367 -73.23 32.91 -86.12
N LYS A 368 -72.98 32.49 -84.88
CA LYS A 368 -71.62 32.23 -84.32
C LYS A 368 -70.53 33.30 -84.54
N ARG A 369 -70.16 34.01 -83.46
CA ARG A 369 -68.77 33.96 -82.97
C ARG A 369 -68.59 34.44 -81.53
N SER A 370 -67.58 33.85 -80.89
CA SER A 370 -66.83 34.39 -79.74
C SER A 370 -67.53 34.52 -78.38
N SER A 371 -66.69 34.83 -77.39
CA SER A 371 -66.94 35.00 -75.96
C SER A 371 -67.05 33.72 -75.11
N SER A 372 -66.27 33.76 -74.03
CA SER A 372 -66.21 32.83 -72.91
C SER A 372 -67.43 32.91 -71.99
N GLN A 373 -67.56 31.96 -71.07
CA GLN A 373 -68.26 32.19 -69.80
C GLN A 373 -67.41 31.75 -68.59
N PRO A 374 -67.65 32.30 -67.38
CA PRO A 374 -66.77 32.11 -66.23
C PRO A 374 -67.42 31.45 -65.00
N ARG A 375 -66.56 30.85 -64.16
CA ARG A 375 -66.52 30.98 -62.68
C ARG A 375 -67.84 30.97 -61.87
N ALA A 376 -68.13 29.83 -61.25
CA ALA A 376 -68.53 29.72 -59.84
C ALA A 376 -68.07 28.33 -59.32
N SER A 377 -67.23 28.12 -58.30
CA SER A 377 -67.10 28.70 -56.94
C SER A 377 -67.92 27.98 -55.86
N ARG A 378 -67.40 26.84 -55.36
CA ARG A 378 -67.58 26.20 -54.03
C ARG A 378 -66.73 24.92 -54.00
N ALA A 379 -66.07 24.50 -52.92
CA ALA A 379 -65.49 25.20 -51.77
C ALA A 379 -64.36 24.31 -51.18
N SER A 380 -63.35 24.92 -50.56
CA SER A 380 -62.31 24.23 -49.75
C SER A 380 -62.88 23.82 -48.36
N PRO A 381 -62.17 23.09 -47.45
CA PRO A 381 -60.72 22.80 -47.45
C PRO A 381 -60.24 21.41 -46.92
N LEU A 382 -58.90 21.29 -46.83
CA LEU A 382 -58.10 20.76 -45.70
C LEU A 382 -57.56 19.30 -45.72
N GLN A 383 -56.23 19.20 -45.50
CA GLN A 383 -55.41 18.14 -44.85
C GLN A 383 -55.53 16.67 -45.29
N GLN A 384 -54.46 15.86 -45.34
CA GLN A 384 -52.99 16.08 -45.32
C GLN A 384 -52.31 14.86 -46.02
N PRO A 385 -51.00 14.85 -46.34
CA PRO A 385 -50.41 13.83 -47.20
C PRO A 385 -49.93 12.59 -46.44
N ASN A 386 -49.80 11.49 -47.18
CA ASN A 386 -48.62 10.63 -47.12
C ASN A 386 -48.41 10.01 -48.51
N GLY A 387 -47.20 10.14 -49.05
CA GLY A 387 -46.81 9.60 -50.35
C GLY A 387 -45.60 8.69 -50.18
N ASN A 388 -45.68 7.48 -50.71
CA ASN A 388 -44.58 6.52 -50.72
C ASN A 388 -43.70 6.70 -51.96
N ASP A 389 -42.44 6.24 -51.84
CA ASP A 389 -41.53 5.85 -52.93
C ASP A 389 -41.06 6.99 -53.89
N ALA A 390 -39.90 6.88 -54.58
CA ALA A 390 -39.16 5.67 -54.93
C ALA A 390 -37.64 5.89 -55.13
N GLY A 391 -36.88 4.81 -54.90
CA GLY A 391 -35.63 4.47 -55.62
C GLY A 391 -34.30 5.03 -55.10
N ALA A 392 -33.14 4.46 -55.46
CA ALA A 392 -32.88 3.13 -56.03
C ALA A 392 -31.39 2.73 -55.92
N GLY A 393 -31.10 1.48 -55.54
CA GLY A 393 -29.77 0.83 -55.64
C GLY A 393 -28.72 1.18 -54.56
N ASP A 394 -27.68 0.36 -54.32
CA ASP A 394 -27.48 -1.03 -54.77
C ASP A 394 -26.47 -1.86 -53.90
N LEU A 395 -26.64 -3.19 -53.95
CA LEU A 395 -25.76 -4.33 -53.60
C LEU A 395 -24.42 -4.15 -52.82
N LYS A 396 -24.38 -4.69 -51.58
CA LYS A 396 -23.61 -5.90 -51.11
C LYS A 396 -23.75 -6.07 -49.57
N ARG A 397 -24.03 -7.23 -48.94
CA ARG A 397 -23.57 -8.64 -49.04
C ARG A 397 -22.17 -8.82 -48.38
N THR A 398 -21.93 -9.58 -47.30
CA THR A 398 -22.71 -10.63 -46.57
C THR A 398 -22.18 -10.89 -45.13
N SER A 399 -22.88 -11.76 -44.37
CA SER A 399 -22.38 -12.72 -43.33
C SER A 399 -21.53 -12.16 -42.17
N SER A 400 -21.93 -12.13 -40.89
CA SER A 400 -22.67 -13.05 -39.98
C SER A 400 -21.73 -13.67 -38.93
N PHE A 401 -21.81 -13.19 -37.68
CA PHE A 401 -21.23 -13.86 -36.51
C PHE A 401 -22.21 -14.90 -35.96
N ARG A 402 -21.75 -16.13 -35.73
CA ARG A 402 -22.28 -17.07 -34.73
C ARG A 402 -21.15 -17.91 -34.15
N THR A 403 -21.35 -18.32 -32.90
CA THR A 403 -20.51 -19.23 -32.12
C THR A 403 -20.79 -20.70 -32.48
N ASP A 404 -19.93 -21.63 -32.06
CA ASP A 404 -20.27 -22.59 -30.99
C ASP A 404 -19.11 -23.56 -30.63
N ALA A 405 -19.29 -24.24 -29.50
CA ALA A 405 -18.35 -24.97 -28.65
C ALA A 405 -17.50 -26.10 -29.25
N SER A 406 -16.31 -26.31 -28.66
CA SER A 406 -15.96 -27.51 -27.84
C SER A 406 -14.56 -27.29 -27.20
N ALA A 407 -14.05 -28.00 -26.20
CA ALA A 407 -14.47 -28.78 -25.02
C ALA A 407 -13.21 -29.56 -24.58
N GLN A 408 -13.12 -30.03 -23.32
CA GLN A 408 -11.98 -30.79 -22.74
C GLN A 408 -10.69 -29.95 -22.46
N ASN A 409 -9.84 -30.22 -21.45
CA ASN A 409 -9.95 -31.18 -20.34
C ASN A 409 -9.13 -30.76 -19.08
N LEU A 410 -9.54 -31.31 -17.92
CA LEU A 410 -8.77 -31.64 -16.70
C LEU A 410 -7.67 -30.70 -16.11
N VAL A 411 -7.99 -30.18 -14.91
CA VAL A 411 -7.20 -30.27 -13.65
C VAL A 411 -5.87 -29.51 -13.47
N MET A 412 -5.87 -28.66 -12.43
CA MET A 412 -4.70 -28.04 -11.80
C MET A 412 -3.73 -29.04 -11.15
N ARG A 413 -2.43 -28.70 -11.11
CA ARG A 413 -1.64 -28.82 -9.86
C ARG A 413 -0.39 -27.93 -9.83
N ASN A 414 0.00 -27.58 -8.60
CA ASN A 414 1.20 -26.83 -8.25
C ASN A 414 2.47 -27.69 -8.40
N LEU A 415 3.66 -27.06 -8.46
CA LEU A 415 4.66 -27.15 -7.37
C LEU A 415 5.94 -26.33 -7.67
N TRP A 416 6.68 -26.00 -6.62
CA TRP A 416 8.07 -25.53 -6.68
C TRP A 416 9.07 -26.72 -6.62
N ALA A 417 10.36 -26.41 -6.83
CA ALA A 417 11.56 -27.16 -6.42
C ALA A 417 12.21 -28.21 -7.36
N THR A 418 13.21 -27.72 -8.13
CA THR A 418 14.63 -28.17 -8.03
C THR A 418 15.15 -29.40 -8.82
N ARG A 419 16.41 -29.28 -9.30
CA ARG A 419 17.31 -30.27 -9.97
C ARG A 419 16.93 -30.67 -11.42
N CYS A 420 17.86 -31.10 -12.30
CA CYS A 420 19.31 -31.45 -12.21
C CYS A 420 20.03 -30.99 -13.53
N LYS A 421 21.26 -30.46 -13.53
CA LYS A 421 22.63 -31.10 -13.49
C LYS A 421 23.17 -31.50 -14.89
N VAL A 422 24.49 -31.78 -15.00
CA VAL A 422 25.37 -32.09 -16.17
C VAL A 422 26.15 -30.83 -16.63
N ALA A 423 27.49 -30.79 -16.71
CA ALA A 423 28.55 -31.80 -16.44
C ALA A 423 29.83 -31.21 -15.78
N ASP A 424 30.59 -32.10 -15.14
CA ASP A 424 32.02 -32.04 -14.73
C ASP A 424 32.97 -32.28 -15.94
N PRO A 425 34.34 -32.27 -15.87
CA PRO A 425 35.20 -32.37 -14.67
C PRO A 425 36.49 -31.50 -14.63
N ASP A 426 37.20 -31.50 -13.48
CA ASP A 426 38.57 -32.07 -13.40
C ASP A 426 39.06 -32.33 -11.94
N THR A 427 40.08 -33.18 -11.79
CA THR A 427 40.50 -33.95 -10.58
C THR A 427 41.59 -33.27 -9.68
N PRO A 428 42.14 -33.87 -8.58
CA PRO A 428 41.78 -35.02 -7.70
C PRO A 428 41.60 -34.53 -6.20
N PRO A 429 42.28 -34.94 -5.08
CA PRO A 429 42.86 -36.23 -4.58
C PRO A 429 42.61 -36.63 -3.08
N LYS A 430 42.85 -37.92 -2.77
CA LYS A 430 43.46 -38.55 -1.52
C LYS A 430 42.90 -38.34 -0.08
N GLU A 431 42.20 -39.38 0.41
CA GLU A 431 42.57 -40.38 1.46
C GLU A 431 43.23 -40.03 2.84
N ALA A 432 42.99 -40.93 3.81
CA ALA A 432 43.64 -41.15 5.14
C ALA A 432 43.18 -40.29 6.36
N VAL A 433 43.36 -40.68 7.65
CA VAL A 433 43.07 -41.93 8.42
C VAL A 433 43.37 -41.71 9.94
N GLU A 434 42.48 -42.18 10.84
CA GLU A 434 42.66 -42.59 12.27
C GLU A 434 43.12 -41.68 13.47
N GLU A 435 42.73 -42.17 14.67
CA GLU A 435 43.25 -42.07 16.07
C GLU A 435 43.08 -40.87 17.07
N LYS A 436 42.28 -41.14 18.12
CA LYS A 436 42.53 -41.12 19.61
C LYS A 436 43.29 -39.99 20.34
N THR A 437 42.62 -39.44 21.39
CA THR A 437 43.01 -39.25 22.84
C THR A 437 42.10 -38.15 23.44
N VAL A 438 41.54 -38.13 24.66
CA VAL A 438 41.76 -38.71 26.01
C VAL A 438 42.78 -37.96 26.89
N ILE A 439 42.27 -37.15 27.84
CA ILE A 439 42.68 -37.03 29.27
C ILE A 439 41.77 -35.99 30.01
N GLN A 440 41.60 -36.13 31.33
CA GLN A 440 40.86 -35.25 32.26
C GLN A 440 41.78 -34.97 33.48
N PRO A 441 41.60 -33.89 34.28
CA PRO A 441 41.20 -34.12 35.68
C PRO A 441 40.46 -32.97 36.44
N SER A 442 39.87 -33.35 37.59
CA SER A 442 39.52 -32.65 38.87
C SER A 442 39.47 -31.11 39.02
N LYS A 443 38.54 -30.47 39.79
CA LYS A 443 37.84 -30.68 41.09
C LYS A 443 38.50 -30.07 42.36
N SER A 444 37.65 -29.79 43.38
CA SER A 444 37.88 -29.36 44.79
C SER A 444 37.87 -27.83 45.04
N THR A 445 37.23 -27.26 46.09
CA THR A 445 36.30 -27.81 47.13
C THR A 445 35.53 -26.70 47.89
N GLU A 446 34.28 -26.99 48.29
CA GLU A 446 33.55 -26.51 49.51
C GLU A 446 33.30 -24.98 49.72
N GLU A 447 32.32 -24.48 50.50
CA GLU A 447 31.42 -25.02 51.55
C GLU A 447 29.95 -24.49 51.45
N VAL A 448 28.96 -25.22 52.04
CA VAL A 448 27.80 -24.74 52.88
C VAL A 448 26.80 -23.67 52.31
N VAL A 449 25.44 -23.83 52.32
CA VAL A 449 24.55 -24.94 52.73
C VAL A 449 23.08 -24.75 52.26
N SER A 450 22.33 -25.86 52.05
CA SER A 450 20.85 -26.05 52.10
C SER A 450 19.88 -25.24 51.19
N ALA A 451 18.68 -25.75 50.83
CA ALA A 451 18.14 -27.12 50.78
C ALA A 451 16.76 -27.17 50.08
N SER A 452 16.31 -28.40 49.75
CA SER A 452 14.95 -28.83 49.39
C SER A 452 14.41 -28.46 47.99
N ALA A 453 13.66 -29.33 47.29
CA ALA A 453 13.53 -30.79 47.43
C ALA A 453 13.00 -31.41 46.13
N ASP A 454 13.37 -32.66 45.85
CA ASP A 454 12.97 -33.40 44.66
C ASP A 454 11.51 -33.87 44.69
N ILE A 455 10.89 -33.99 43.51
CA ILE A 455 9.89 -35.02 43.23
C ILE A 455 10.23 -35.68 41.89
N GLU A 456 10.85 -36.86 41.94
CA GLU A 456 10.85 -37.79 40.80
C GLU A 456 9.43 -38.29 40.52
N ALA A 457 9.05 -38.44 39.25
CA ALA A 457 7.87 -39.21 38.84
C ALA A 457 8.24 -40.16 37.69
N LYS A 458 8.10 -41.47 37.91
CA LYS A 458 8.53 -42.52 36.98
C LYS A 458 7.49 -42.84 35.90
N LYS A 459 7.98 -42.90 34.66
CA LYS A 459 7.78 -43.98 33.66
C LYS A 459 6.45 -44.75 33.68
N GLY A 460 5.70 -44.64 32.58
CA GLY A 460 4.63 -45.56 32.15
C GLY A 460 3.65 -44.86 31.20
N GLU A 461 3.09 -45.49 30.17
CA GLU A 461 3.41 -46.78 29.54
C GLU A 461 2.82 -46.78 28.11
N ASN A 462 3.38 -47.55 27.16
CA ASN A 462 2.78 -47.71 25.83
C ASN A 462 1.63 -48.72 25.90
N GLN A 463 0.50 -48.42 25.26
CA GLN A 463 -0.46 -49.43 24.83
C GLN A 463 -0.89 -49.18 23.38
N GLU A 464 -0.69 -50.19 22.54
CA GLU A 464 -1.24 -50.27 21.19
C GLU A 464 -2.68 -50.77 21.27
N ALA A 465 -3.56 -50.24 20.42
CA ALA A 465 -4.94 -50.73 20.30
C ALA A 465 -5.43 -50.57 18.85
N GLU A 466 -5.19 -51.59 18.02
CA GLU A 466 -5.85 -51.69 16.73
C GLU A 466 -7.33 -52.08 16.91
N THR A 467 -8.26 -51.30 16.34
CA THR A 467 -9.63 -51.77 16.07
C THR A 467 -10.11 -51.27 14.70
N ASN A 468 -10.28 -52.20 13.76
CA ASN A 468 -10.92 -51.93 12.46
C ASN A 468 -12.45 -51.77 12.63
N GLY A 469 -13.11 -50.84 11.92
CA GLY A 469 -14.55 -50.63 12.18
C GLY A 469 -15.40 -49.65 11.35
N ASN A 470 -15.07 -49.35 10.09
CA ASN A 470 -16.05 -48.93 9.04
C ASN A 470 -17.17 -47.89 9.35
N GLY A 471 -16.96 -46.64 8.92
CA GLY A 471 -17.83 -46.07 7.86
C GLY A 471 -18.99 -45.11 8.19
N ARG A 472 -18.69 -43.82 8.38
CA ARG A 472 -19.31 -42.70 7.62
C ARG A 472 -18.54 -41.38 7.84
N PRO A 473 -18.58 -40.43 6.88
CA PRO A 473 -18.03 -39.08 7.09
C PRO A 473 -19.12 -38.13 7.58
N ASP A 474 -18.94 -37.58 8.78
CA ASP A 474 -19.43 -36.24 9.11
C ASP A 474 -18.32 -35.52 9.89
N GLY A 475 -17.81 -34.45 9.31
CA GLY A 475 -16.53 -33.84 9.69
C GLY A 475 -16.68 -32.68 10.67
N GLU A 476 -17.33 -32.90 11.81
CA GLU A 476 -17.24 -31.95 12.92
C GLU A 476 -15.81 -31.97 13.50
N ASP A 477 -15.26 -30.80 13.81
CA ASP A 477 -13.86 -30.61 14.25
C ASP A 477 -13.65 -31.03 15.71
N MET A 478 -13.88 -32.32 15.97
CA MET A 478 -13.76 -32.92 17.30
C MET A 478 -12.29 -33.21 17.63
N VAL A 479 -11.60 -32.19 18.14
CA VAL A 479 -10.30 -32.32 18.80
C VAL A 479 -10.36 -33.46 19.82
N SER A 480 -9.50 -34.47 19.65
CA SER A 480 -9.48 -35.68 20.48
C SER A 480 -9.51 -35.36 21.98
N GLY A 481 -10.38 -36.05 22.73
CA GLY A 481 -10.58 -35.80 24.17
C GLY A 481 -9.28 -35.84 24.99
N PHE A 482 -8.32 -36.69 24.61
CA PHE A 482 -6.98 -36.73 25.21
C PHE A 482 -6.19 -35.41 25.05
N LEU A 483 -6.35 -34.73 23.91
CA LEU A 483 -5.77 -33.39 23.69
C LEU A 483 -6.49 -32.34 24.53
N TYR A 484 -7.81 -32.47 24.71
CA TYR A 484 -8.58 -31.59 25.61
C TYR A 484 -8.16 -31.77 27.07
N ASP A 485 -8.06 -33.02 27.57
CA ASP A 485 -7.56 -33.34 28.91
C ASP A 485 -6.13 -32.83 29.15
N ARG A 486 -5.26 -32.97 28.15
CA ARG A 486 -3.88 -32.47 28.20
C ARG A 486 -3.83 -30.95 28.22
N LEU A 487 -4.61 -30.27 27.37
CA LEU A 487 -4.72 -28.82 27.35
C LEU A 487 -5.33 -28.28 28.64
N GLN A 488 -6.35 -28.95 29.19
CA GLN A 488 -6.99 -28.59 30.45
C GLN A 488 -6.02 -28.75 31.64
N LYS A 489 -5.22 -29.82 31.69
CA LYS A 489 -4.12 -29.94 32.66
C LYS A 489 -3.10 -28.82 32.52
N GLU A 490 -2.69 -28.48 31.31
CA GLU A 490 -1.71 -27.42 31.08
C GLU A 490 -2.25 -26.03 31.48
N VAL A 491 -3.51 -25.73 31.15
CA VAL A 491 -4.20 -24.50 31.60
C VAL A 491 -4.32 -24.44 33.13
N ILE A 492 -4.58 -25.56 33.81
CA ILE A 492 -4.62 -25.63 35.28
C ILE A 492 -3.22 -25.42 35.88
N ASN A 493 -2.18 -26.00 35.29
CA ASN A 493 -0.79 -25.81 35.72
C ASN A 493 -0.34 -24.36 35.53
N LEU A 494 -0.64 -23.76 34.36
CA LEU A 494 -0.33 -22.36 34.07
C LEU A 494 -1.04 -21.41 35.05
N ARG A 495 -2.33 -21.63 35.37
CA ARG A 495 -3.05 -20.83 36.37
C ARG A 495 -2.35 -20.87 37.73
N LYS A 496 -2.00 -22.05 38.23
CA LYS A 496 -1.26 -22.21 39.50
C LYS A 496 0.11 -21.51 39.48
N LEU A 497 0.81 -21.55 38.35
CA LEU A 497 2.10 -20.85 38.17
C LEU A 497 1.93 -19.32 38.12
N PHE A 498 0.84 -18.82 37.55
CA PHE A 498 0.48 -17.40 37.61
C PHE A 498 0.09 -16.98 39.04
N GLU A 499 -0.79 -17.73 39.72
CA GLU A 499 -1.18 -17.49 41.12
C GLU A 499 0.04 -17.47 42.06
N ALA A 500 0.99 -18.40 41.88
CA ALA A 500 2.24 -18.42 42.65
C ALA A 500 3.13 -17.19 42.37
N LYS A 501 3.28 -16.80 41.10
CA LYS A 501 4.03 -15.58 40.73
C LYS A 501 3.34 -14.29 41.19
N GLU A 502 2.01 -14.26 41.23
CA GLU A 502 1.25 -13.12 41.74
C GLU A 502 1.42 -12.99 43.26
N CYS A 503 1.46 -14.10 44.00
CA CYS A 503 1.84 -14.10 45.42
C CYS A 503 3.28 -13.61 45.64
N GLU A 504 4.23 -14.07 44.83
CA GLU A 504 5.64 -13.63 44.89
C GLU A 504 5.79 -12.13 44.57
N LEU A 505 5.09 -11.65 43.54
CA LEU A 505 5.07 -10.24 43.15
C LEU A 505 4.50 -9.37 44.27
N ASN A 506 3.36 -9.75 44.86
CA ASN A 506 2.75 -9.03 45.98
C ASN A 506 3.69 -8.92 47.19
N SER A 507 4.44 -9.99 47.51
CA SER A 507 5.47 -9.98 48.57
C SER A 507 6.59 -8.97 48.28
N LYS A 508 7.11 -8.95 47.04
CA LYS A 508 8.11 -7.96 46.59
C LYS A 508 7.56 -6.54 46.63
N ASP A 509 6.29 -6.36 46.31
CA ASP A 509 5.59 -5.09 46.37
C ASP A 509 5.45 -4.56 47.81
N GLU A 510 5.27 -5.44 48.81
CA GLU A 510 5.34 -5.09 50.24
C GLU A 510 6.77 -4.76 50.69
N GLU A 511 7.78 -5.49 50.21
CA GLU A 511 9.19 -5.14 50.46
C GLU A 511 9.54 -3.77 49.89
N ILE A 512 9.15 -3.47 48.65
CA ILE A 512 9.33 -2.15 48.02
C ILE A 512 8.65 -1.06 48.85
N LYS A 513 7.39 -1.25 49.27
CA LYS A 513 6.68 -0.29 50.15
C LYS A 513 7.43 -0.08 51.48
N ASN A 514 8.07 -1.12 52.03
CA ASN A 514 8.90 -1.01 53.23
C ASN A 514 10.25 -0.33 52.98
N LEU A 515 10.86 -0.51 51.82
CA LEU A 515 12.06 0.20 51.40
C LEU A 515 11.78 1.69 51.16
N THR A 516 10.67 2.06 50.51
CA THR A 516 10.24 3.46 50.37
C THR A 516 10.08 4.14 51.73
N ARG A 517 9.42 3.48 52.70
CA ARG A 517 9.28 3.98 54.08
C ARG A 517 10.64 4.20 54.77
N LYS A 518 11.61 3.30 54.56
CA LYS A 518 12.99 3.44 55.08
C LYS A 518 13.72 4.61 54.42
N VAL A 519 13.60 4.79 53.10
CA VAL A 519 14.16 5.93 52.36
C VAL A 519 13.56 7.25 52.87
N ASP A 520 12.24 7.36 53.00
CA ASP A 520 11.57 8.54 53.56
C ASP A 520 12.07 8.88 54.97
N ALA A 521 12.30 7.88 55.82
CA ALA A 521 12.82 8.06 57.17
C ALA A 521 14.28 8.54 57.16
N LEU A 522 15.13 7.97 56.29
CA LEU A 522 16.51 8.40 56.10
C LEU A 522 16.59 9.83 55.54
N THR A 523 15.80 10.16 54.52
CA THR A 523 15.71 11.52 53.96
C THR A 523 15.31 12.54 55.03
N LYS A 524 14.33 12.24 55.88
CA LYS A 524 13.94 13.10 57.02
C LYS A 524 15.06 13.23 58.06
N SER A 525 15.79 12.15 58.34
CA SER A 525 16.94 12.16 59.25
C SER A 525 18.07 13.06 58.71
N ILE A 526 18.44 12.89 57.44
CA ILE A 526 19.43 13.72 56.73
C ILE A 526 18.98 15.19 56.69
N GLU A 527 17.69 15.46 56.51
CA GLU A 527 17.19 16.84 56.54
C GLU A 527 17.35 17.46 57.95
N VAL A 528 16.98 16.73 59.01
CA VAL A 528 17.16 17.15 60.40
C VAL A 528 18.63 17.35 60.75
N GLU A 529 19.52 16.47 60.29
CA GLU A 529 20.96 16.58 60.47
C GLU A 529 21.52 17.81 59.72
N SER A 530 21.17 18.00 58.45
CA SER A 530 21.63 19.18 57.69
C SER A 530 21.14 20.49 58.32
N ARG A 531 19.93 20.50 58.90
CA ARG A 531 19.40 21.62 59.71
C ARG A 531 20.16 21.79 61.04
N LYS A 532 20.67 20.70 61.65
CA LYS A 532 21.53 20.73 62.86
C LYS A 532 22.93 21.27 62.53
N ILE A 533 23.59 20.73 61.51
CA ILE A 533 24.91 21.17 61.02
C ILE A 533 24.89 22.66 60.67
N LYS A 534 23.85 23.16 59.97
CA LYS A 534 23.68 24.58 59.67
C LYS A 534 23.60 25.44 60.95
N ARG A 535 22.88 25.01 61.99
CA ARG A 535 22.83 25.71 63.29
C ARG A 535 24.18 25.68 64.02
N GLU A 536 24.88 24.55 64.00
CA GLU A 536 26.21 24.42 64.61
C GLU A 536 27.27 25.26 63.89
N PHE A 537 27.17 25.40 62.56
CA PHE A 537 28.01 26.31 61.79
C PHE A 537 27.78 27.76 62.22
N PHE A 538 26.54 28.24 62.23
CA PHE A 538 26.21 29.61 62.69
C PHE A 538 26.57 29.84 64.17
N ALA A 539 26.49 28.81 65.03
CA ALA A 539 26.95 28.90 66.41
C ALA A 539 28.48 29.08 66.50
N LYS A 540 29.25 28.25 65.80
CA LYS A 540 30.72 28.33 65.75
C LYS A 540 31.21 29.63 65.10
N GLU A 541 30.52 30.12 64.08
CA GLU A 541 30.79 31.44 63.47
C GLU A 541 30.54 32.57 64.47
N LYS A 542 29.45 32.50 65.24
CA LYS A 542 29.12 33.49 66.28
C LYS A 542 30.11 33.45 67.46
N GLU A 543 30.58 32.27 67.87
CA GLU A 543 31.64 32.13 68.88
C GLU A 543 32.99 32.67 68.36
N ALA A 544 33.34 32.39 67.10
CA ALA A 544 34.53 32.92 66.45
C ALA A 544 34.48 34.45 66.21
N ALA A 545 33.28 35.04 66.16
CA ALA A 545 33.10 36.49 66.19
C ALA A 545 33.21 37.06 67.62
N LEU A 546 32.79 36.30 68.63
CA LEU A 546 32.86 36.70 70.04
C LEU A 546 34.30 36.72 70.55
N SER A 547 35.10 35.68 70.26
CA SER A 547 36.51 35.59 70.66
C SER A 547 37.36 36.73 70.06
N LYS A 548 37.15 37.05 68.78
CA LYS A 548 37.74 38.24 68.11
C LYS A 548 37.38 39.56 68.79
N SER A 549 36.30 39.63 69.57
CA SER A 549 35.96 40.83 70.34
C SER A 549 36.73 40.94 71.68
N ASP A 550 37.07 39.82 72.31
CA ASP A 550 37.83 39.80 73.57
C ASP A 550 39.34 39.93 73.37
N GLU A 551 39.91 39.40 72.28
CA GLU A 551 41.30 39.73 71.88
C GLU A 551 41.48 41.25 71.70
N ASN A 552 40.49 41.92 71.13
CA ASN A 552 40.48 43.38 70.96
C ASN A 552 40.30 44.17 72.28
N LYS A 553 39.80 43.55 73.35
CA LYS A 553 39.83 44.14 74.70
C LYS A 553 41.21 43.97 75.34
N SER A 554 41.80 42.79 75.23
CA SER A 554 43.16 42.51 75.74
C SER A 554 44.19 43.49 75.16
N ASN A 555 44.18 43.65 73.83
CA ASN A 555 45.09 44.54 73.10
C ASN A 555 44.88 46.05 73.40
N ARG A 556 43.75 46.46 73.99
CA ARG A 556 43.55 47.84 74.45
C ARG A 556 44.22 48.12 75.79
N ASN A 557 44.21 47.16 76.72
CA ASN A 557 44.79 47.34 78.05
C ASN A 557 46.33 47.47 78.01
N LEU A 558 47.01 46.75 77.12
CA LEU A 558 48.47 46.80 76.97
C LEU A 558 48.98 48.18 76.47
N ASN A 559 48.17 48.92 75.72
CA ASN A 559 48.58 50.18 75.10
C ASN A 559 48.43 51.42 76.02
N LEU A 560 47.74 51.30 77.15
CA LEU A 560 47.64 52.39 78.13
C LEU A 560 48.85 52.47 79.08
N SER A 561 49.58 51.37 79.28
CA SER A 561 50.68 51.28 80.25
C SER A 561 52.01 51.93 79.82
N LYS A 562 52.06 52.58 78.65
CA LYS A 562 53.32 53.05 78.00
C LYS A 562 53.43 54.56 77.81
N ARG A 563 52.63 55.38 78.51
CA ARG A 563 52.64 56.85 78.38
C ARG A 563 52.72 57.63 79.70
N SER A 564 53.37 57.08 80.72
CA SER A 564 53.64 57.75 82.00
C SER A 564 55.08 57.48 82.45
N GLY A 565 55.98 58.46 82.25
CA GLY A 565 57.40 58.35 82.62
C GLY A 565 58.34 59.10 81.67
N ASN A 566 58.30 60.44 81.70
CA ASN A 566 59.38 61.33 81.26
C ASN A 566 59.05 62.81 81.59
N VAL A 567 59.07 63.12 82.88
CA VAL A 567 59.44 64.42 83.49
C VAL A 567 60.17 64.08 84.78
#